data_AF-A0A395NYJ2-F1
#
_entry.id   AF-A0A395NYJ2-F1
#
_cell.length_a   1.000
_cell.length_b   1.000
_cell.length_c   1.000
_cell.angle_alpha   90.00
_cell.angle_beta   90.00
_cell.angle_gamma   90.00
#
_symmetry.space_group_name_H-M   'P 1'
#
loop_
_entity.id
_entity.type
_entity.pdbx_description
1 polymer ?
#
loop_
_entity_poly.entity_id
_entity_poly.type
_entity_poly.pdbx_seq_one_letter_code
_entity_poly.pdbx_strand_id
1 'polypeptide(L)'
;MRSALTKSQGPAVRTAKREKSNVTKRDLLVGHFDAQRALTYRVKSLAGYRKAIEEAKPEDFPALLANSLLLTALSSVNFREKDGKDIYILDWLVVWKGIPLVINLVSKSLLNESGMKLLFFRPPIDLEKAASFIPDRLLVMASTIKPSDPDYSFRAAYYETLKYLGSLYMDLTQGPSILMSLRVITIFTFVPTQFIDVARMAQPRALVILAYFATFFKLVQGDVWWLEGVGGRTIQDICGCIGLEWYDLLQVPFMALDIQDTMKLARVILEDGEGGSPQKYFLDYEEDTKPALVYTQAYYSQLLGRAS
;
A
#
# COMPACT_ATOMS: atom_id res chain seq x y z
N MET A 1 -2.63 -78.32 16.17
CA MET A 1 -2.62 -77.56 17.44
C MET A 1 -1.33 -76.76 17.53
N ARG A 2 -1.46 -75.42 17.59
CA ARG A 2 -0.76 -74.43 18.47
C ARG A 2 0.71 -74.77 18.85
N SER A 3 1.71 -73.90 18.70
CA SER A 3 1.87 -72.52 19.22
C SER A 3 3.23 -72.01 18.73
N ALA A 4 3.32 -70.92 17.95
CA ALA A 4 3.62 -69.55 18.38
C ALA A 4 4.91 -69.39 19.23
N LEU A 5 5.92 -68.74 18.63
CA LEU A 5 6.86 -67.85 19.30
C LEU A 5 7.26 -66.72 18.32
N THR A 6 6.78 -65.54 18.69
CA THR A 6 6.86 -64.24 18.03
C THR A 6 8.26 -63.61 18.20
N LYS A 7 8.87 -63.16 17.09
CA LYS A 7 9.96 -62.17 17.14
C LYS A 7 9.37 -60.78 16.90
N SER A 8 9.44 -59.92 17.91
CA SER A 8 9.16 -58.50 17.80
C SER A 8 10.24 -57.82 16.96
N GLN A 9 9.84 -57.20 15.85
CA GLN A 9 10.65 -56.16 15.20
C GLN A 9 10.11 -54.81 15.65
N GLY A 10 10.99 -54.01 16.28
CA GLY A 10 10.69 -52.69 16.82
C GLY A 10 10.37 -51.63 15.75
N PRO A 11 9.81 -50.47 16.15
CA PRO A 11 9.18 -49.51 15.24
C PRO A 11 10.15 -48.54 14.52
N ALA A 12 11.46 -48.82 14.50
CA ALA A 12 12.48 -47.86 14.05
C ALA A 12 12.65 -47.75 12.52
N VAL A 13 12.01 -48.60 11.71
CA VAL A 13 12.24 -48.64 10.23
C VAL A 13 11.13 -47.93 9.44
N ARG A 14 10.00 -47.55 10.06
CA ARG A 14 8.87 -46.87 9.38
C ARG A 14 8.91 -45.34 9.43
N THR A 15 9.72 -44.73 10.30
CA THR A 15 9.85 -43.27 10.41
C THR A 15 10.79 -42.67 9.37
N ALA A 16 11.91 -43.34 9.05
CA ALA A 16 12.88 -42.84 8.07
C ALA A 16 12.36 -42.78 6.62
N LYS A 17 11.32 -43.57 6.28
CA LYS A 17 10.72 -43.59 4.93
C LYS A 17 9.62 -42.54 4.76
N ARG A 18 9.09 -41.98 5.85
CA ARG A 18 8.04 -40.94 5.84
C ARG A 18 8.62 -39.52 5.90
N GLU A 19 9.82 -39.36 6.46
CA GLU A 19 10.55 -38.08 6.45
C GLU A 19 11.19 -37.75 5.10
N LYS A 20 11.68 -38.74 4.35
CA LYS A 20 12.24 -38.50 3.01
C LYS A 20 11.19 -38.23 1.92
N SER A 21 9.90 -38.46 2.21
CA SER A 21 8.80 -38.22 1.27
C SER A 21 8.12 -36.86 1.44
N ASN A 22 8.41 -36.11 2.51
CA ASN A 22 7.81 -34.80 2.77
C ASN A 22 8.73 -33.63 2.38
N VAL A 23 10.01 -33.89 2.12
CA VAL A 23 10.94 -32.87 1.60
C VAL A 23 10.67 -32.58 0.12
N THR A 24 10.18 -33.54 -0.66
CA THR A 24 10.12 -33.38 -2.12
C THR A 24 8.86 -32.68 -2.66
N LYS A 25 7.78 -32.49 -1.88
CA LYS A 25 6.57 -31.84 -2.43
C LYS A 25 6.53 -30.32 -2.32
N ARG A 26 7.27 -29.73 -1.37
CA ARG A 26 7.43 -28.26 -1.28
C ARG A 26 8.45 -27.76 -2.29
N ASP A 27 9.52 -28.51 -2.51
CA ASP A 27 10.57 -28.16 -3.48
C ASP A 27 10.13 -28.32 -4.94
N LEU A 28 9.17 -29.22 -5.24
CA LEU A 28 8.66 -29.44 -6.60
C LEU A 28 7.68 -28.36 -7.11
N LEU A 29 7.16 -27.50 -6.23
CA LEU A 29 6.25 -26.41 -6.60
C LEU A 29 6.93 -25.03 -6.69
N VAL A 30 8.17 -24.92 -6.21
CA VAL A 30 8.99 -23.72 -6.37
C VAL A 30 9.90 -23.96 -7.57
N GLY A 31 9.36 -23.78 -8.77
CA GLY A 31 10.22 -23.67 -9.96
C GLY A 31 11.34 -22.67 -9.66
N HIS A 32 12.59 -23.03 -9.95
CA HIS A 32 13.73 -22.12 -9.77
C HIS A 32 13.39 -20.76 -10.37
N PHE A 33 13.36 -19.72 -9.52
CA PHE A 33 13.11 -18.37 -9.96
C PHE A 33 14.24 -17.92 -10.90
N ASP A 34 13.93 -17.83 -12.18
CA ASP A 34 14.84 -17.35 -13.21
C ASP A 34 14.76 -15.82 -13.30
N ALA A 35 15.68 -15.16 -12.60
CA ALA A 35 15.76 -13.71 -12.54
C ALA A 35 15.98 -13.06 -13.92
N GLN A 36 16.76 -13.70 -14.80
CA GLN A 36 17.05 -13.18 -16.13
C GLN A 36 15.83 -13.24 -17.05
N ARG A 37 15.07 -14.34 -16.97
CA ARG A 37 13.79 -14.47 -17.67
C ARG A 37 12.75 -13.50 -17.13
N ALA A 38 12.66 -13.31 -15.81
CA ALA A 38 11.78 -12.32 -15.19
C ALA A 38 12.11 -10.89 -15.66
N LEU A 39 13.40 -10.52 -15.69
CA LEU A 39 13.86 -9.23 -16.21
C LEU A 39 13.50 -9.06 -17.69
N THR A 40 13.72 -10.09 -18.51
CA THR A 40 13.36 -10.08 -19.94
C THR A 40 11.87 -9.82 -20.15
N TYR A 41 11.00 -10.47 -19.36
CA TYR A 41 9.55 -10.22 -19.45
C TYR A 41 9.16 -8.82 -19.00
N ARG A 42 9.78 -8.28 -17.94
CA ARG A 42 9.54 -6.89 -17.49
C ARG A 42 9.90 -5.89 -18.59
N VAL A 43 11.08 -6.02 -19.20
CA VAL A 43 11.52 -5.14 -20.29
C VAL A 43 10.57 -5.21 -21.48
N LYS A 44 10.19 -6.42 -21.91
CA LYS A 44 9.23 -6.61 -23.02
C LYS A 44 7.84 -6.05 -22.70
N SER A 45 7.35 -6.24 -21.48
CA SER A 45 6.06 -5.71 -21.03
C SER A 45 6.05 -4.17 -21.04
N LEU A 46 7.10 -3.52 -20.53
CA LEU A 46 7.24 -2.06 -20.55
C LEU A 46 7.34 -1.50 -21.97
N ALA A 47 8.14 -2.13 -22.83
CA ALA A 47 8.29 -1.72 -24.23
C ALA A 47 6.96 -1.86 -25.00
N GLY A 48 6.28 -3.00 -24.83
CA GLY A 48 4.97 -3.23 -25.43
C GLY A 48 3.92 -2.23 -24.94
N TYR A 49 3.92 -1.92 -23.64
CA TYR A 49 3.00 -0.95 -23.07
C TYR A 49 3.24 0.47 -23.60
N ARG A 50 4.49 0.92 -23.72
CA ARG A 50 4.82 2.23 -24.31
C ARG A 50 4.30 2.34 -25.73
N LYS A 51 4.54 1.32 -26.56
CA LYS A 51 4.02 1.26 -27.92
C LYS A 51 2.48 1.31 -27.94
N ALA A 52 1.84 0.55 -27.04
CA ALA A 52 0.38 0.53 -26.95
C ALA A 52 -0.21 1.88 -26.52
N ILE A 53 0.51 2.69 -25.73
CA ILE A 53 0.11 4.08 -25.41
C ILE A 53 0.22 4.98 -26.65
N GLU A 54 1.31 4.87 -27.41
CA GLU A 54 1.56 5.71 -28.60
C GLU A 54 0.53 5.46 -29.72
N GLU A 55 0.05 4.23 -29.85
CA GLU A 55 -0.89 3.79 -30.88
C GLU A 55 -2.34 3.67 -30.36
N ALA A 56 -2.61 4.10 -29.11
CA ALA A 56 -3.84 3.81 -28.38
C ALA A 56 -5.11 4.32 -29.08
N LYS A 57 -6.13 3.47 -29.16
CA LYS A 57 -7.50 3.84 -29.54
C LYS A 57 -8.43 3.78 -28.32
N PRO A 58 -9.61 4.42 -28.37
CA PRO A 58 -10.55 4.43 -27.25
C PRO A 58 -10.86 3.04 -26.67
N GLU A 59 -11.01 2.03 -27.53
CA GLU A 59 -11.22 0.64 -27.15
C GLU A 59 -10.07 0.01 -26.32
N ASP A 60 -8.85 0.54 -26.43
CA ASP A 60 -7.67 0.05 -25.70
C ASP A 60 -7.56 0.65 -24.30
N PHE A 61 -8.21 1.79 -24.03
CA PHE A 61 -8.01 2.56 -22.80
C PHE A 61 -8.27 1.78 -21.50
N PRO A 62 -9.29 0.91 -21.40
CA PRO A 62 -9.47 0.07 -20.22
C PRO A 62 -8.28 -0.87 -19.99
N ALA A 63 -7.79 -1.55 -21.04
CA ALA A 63 -6.64 -2.43 -20.92
C ALA A 63 -5.37 -1.65 -20.54
N LEU A 64 -5.18 -0.46 -21.11
CA LEU A 64 -4.06 0.42 -20.75
C LEU A 64 -4.12 0.88 -19.30
N LEU A 65 -5.31 1.17 -18.80
CA LEU A 65 -5.53 1.55 -17.41
C LEU A 65 -5.27 0.37 -16.46
N ALA A 66 -5.77 -0.83 -16.77
CA ALA A 66 -5.49 -2.03 -15.98
C ALA A 66 -3.99 -2.35 -15.94
N ASN A 67 -3.31 -2.23 -17.09
CA ASN A 67 -1.88 -2.44 -17.17
C ASN A 67 -1.08 -1.37 -16.40
N SER A 68 -1.56 -0.12 -16.33
CA SER A 68 -0.91 0.92 -15.51
C SER A 68 -0.87 0.56 -14.02
N LEU A 69 -1.96 0.00 -13.47
CA LEU A 69 -2.01 -0.50 -12.09
C LEU A 69 -1.07 -1.69 -11.91
N LEU A 70 -1.05 -2.62 -12.86
CA LEU A 70 -0.16 -3.78 -12.81
C LEU A 70 1.32 -3.37 -12.84
N LEU A 71 1.70 -2.44 -13.72
CA LEU A 71 3.07 -1.91 -13.77
C LEU A 71 3.44 -1.20 -12.49
N THR A 72 2.50 -0.48 -11.86
CA THR A 72 2.70 0.15 -10.56
C THR A 72 3.05 -0.89 -9.50
N ALA A 73 2.26 -1.96 -9.40
CA ALA A 73 2.51 -3.08 -8.50
C ALA A 73 3.84 -3.81 -8.82
N LEU A 74 4.15 -4.07 -10.09
CA LEU A 74 5.39 -4.74 -10.49
C LEU A 74 6.63 -3.89 -10.20
N SER A 75 6.54 -2.58 -10.39
CA SER A 75 7.64 -1.63 -10.14
C SER A 75 7.98 -1.50 -8.65
N SER A 76 7.11 -1.95 -7.74
CA SER A 76 7.40 -1.95 -6.31
C SER A 76 8.52 -2.91 -5.90
N VAL A 77 8.91 -3.83 -6.79
CA VAL A 77 10.03 -4.74 -6.54
C VAL A 77 11.33 -4.00 -6.21
N ASN A 78 11.53 -2.82 -6.78
CA ASN A 78 12.74 -2.01 -6.54
C ASN A 78 12.88 -1.59 -5.07
N PHE A 79 11.80 -1.50 -4.29
CA PHE A 79 11.89 -1.24 -2.84
C PHE A 79 12.53 -2.41 -2.06
N ARG A 80 12.51 -3.62 -2.61
CA ARG A 80 13.05 -4.84 -2.00
C ARG A 80 14.42 -5.23 -2.57
N GLU A 81 14.91 -4.53 -3.59
CA GLU A 81 16.23 -4.78 -4.16
C GLU A 81 17.32 -4.14 -3.29
N LYS A 82 18.32 -4.95 -2.91
CA LYS A 82 19.43 -4.52 -2.02
C LYS A 82 20.22 -3.34 -2.60
N ASP A 83 20.47 -3.39 -3.90
CA ASP A 83 21.19 -2.34 -4.65
C ASP A 83 20.22 -1.40 -5.38
N GLY A 84 18.93 -1.41 -4.99
CA GLY A 84 17.92 -0.51 -5.54
C GLY A 84 18.23 0.94 -5.18
N LYS A 85 17.90 1.86 -6.10
CA LYS A 85 18.11 3.30 -5.91
C LYS A 85 17.49 3.80 -4.61
N ASP A 86 18.24 4.61 -3.86
CA ASP A 86 17.72 5.26 -2.65
C ASP A 86 16.58 6.23 -2.98
N ILE A 87 15.63 6.33 -2.05
CA ILE A 87 14.46 7.20 -2.16
C ILE A 87 13.64 6.85 -3.43
N TYR A 88 13.57 5.56 -3.78
CA TYR A 88 12.85 5.07 -4.96
C TYR A 88 11.36 5.48 -4.98
N ILE A 89 10.79 5.82 -3.81
CA ILE A 89 9.45 6.42 -3.70
C ILE A 89 9.25 7.60 -4.66
N LEU A 90 10.27 8.42 -4.92
CA LEU A 90 10.17 9.58 -5.82
C LEU A 90 9.97 9.18 -7.28
N ASP A 91 10.62 8.09 -7.72
CA ASP A 91 10.41 7.54 -9.06
C ASP A 91 9.06 6.82 -9.13
N TRP A 92 8.68 6.13 -8.06
CA TRP A 92 7.39 5.44 -7.98
C TRP A 92 6.20 6.41 -8.02
N LEU A 93 6.33 7.62 -7.46
CA LEU A 93 5.34 8.70 -7.60
C LEU A 93 5.11 9.12 -9.05
N VAL A 94 6.13 9.03 -9.93
CA VAL A 94 5.95 9.31 -11.38
C VAL A 94 5.05 8.25 -12.01
N VAL A 95 5.23 6.99 -11.62
CA VAL A 95 4.38 5.89 -12.09
C VAL A 95 2.92 6.14 -11.68
N TRP A 96 2.70 6.52 -10.42
CA TRP A 96 1.38 6.91 -9.92
C TRP A 96 0.78 8.12 -10.64
N LYS A 97 1.58 9.17 -10.89
CA LYS A 97 1.17 10.38 -11.63
C LYS A 97 0.64 10.08 -13.03
N GLY A 98 1.09 9.00 -13.66
CA GLY A 98 0.61 8.55 -14.97
C GLY A 98 -0.82 8.01 -14.96
N ILE A 99 -1.29 7.44 -13.84
CA ILE A 99 -2.58 6.74 -13.78
C ILE A 99 -3.77 7.72 -13.96
N PRO A 100 -3.85 8.86 -13.24
CA PRO A 100 -4.91 9.83 -13.47
C PRO A 100 -4.99 10.34 -14.91
N LEU A 101 -3.86 10.43 -15.61
CA LEU A 101 -3.83 10.83 -17.02
C LEU A 101 -4.56 9.82 -17.90
N VAL A 102 -4.35 8.52 -17.68
CA VAL A 102 -5.07 7.46 -18.40
C VAL A 102 -6.53 7.41 -17.96
N ILE A 103 -6.84 7.57 -16.66
CA ILE A 103 -8.23 7.62 -16.16
C ILE A 103 -9.03 8.72 -16.85
N ASN A 104 -8.44 9.90 -17.05
CA ASN A 104 -9.11 11.02 -17.69
C ASN A 104 -9.41 10.80 -19.19
N LEU A 105 -8.74 9.84 -19.82
CA LEU A 105 -9.02 9.43 -21.21
C LEU A 105 -10.16 8.40 -21.27
N VAL A 106 -10.42 7.66 -20.19
CA VAL A 106 -11.44 6.61 -20.16
C VAL A 106 -12.79 7.20 -19.74
N SER A 107 -13.81 7.04 -20.60
CA SER A 107 -15.16 7.48 -20.25
C SER A 107 -15.77 6.61 -19.14
N LYS A 108 -16.70 7.18 -18.34
CA LYS A 108 -17.44 6.41 -17.32
C LYS A 108 -18.23 5.23 -17.93
N SER A 109 -18.76 5.40 -19.15
CA SER A 109 -19.47 4.33 -19.87
C SER A 109 -18.53 3.17 -20.15
N LEU A 110 -17.36 3.47 -20.70
CA LEU A 110 -16.36 2.50 -21.07
C LEU A 110 -15.77 1.75 -19.86
N LEU A 111 -15.61 2.42 -18.71
CA LEU A 111 -15.24 1.75 -17.45
C LEU A 111 -16.31 0.77 -16.94
N ASN A 112 -17.59 1.08 -17.16
CA ASN A 112 -18.68 0.19 -16.77
C ASN A 112 -18.75 -1.02 -17.71
N GLU A 113 -18.70 -0.77 -19.02
CA GLU A 113 -18.78 -1.81 -20.07
C GLU A 113 -17.61 -2.80 -20.01
N SER A 114 -16.41 -2.32 -19.68
CA SER A 114 -15.22 -3.16 -19.49
C SER A 114 -15.19 -3.95 -18.18
N GLY A 115 -16.18 -3.75 -17.28
CA GLY A 115 -16.19 -4.37 -15.95
C GLY A 115 -15.16 -3.80 -14.96
N MET A 116 -14.39 -2.79 -15.37
CA MET A 116 -13.31 -2.22 -14.56
C MET A 116 -13.77 -1.30 -13.44
N LYS A 117 -15.05 -0.90 -13.43
CA LYS A 117 -15.64 -0.01 -12.42
C LYS A 117 -15.24 -0.36 -10.98
N LEU A 118 -15.24 -1.64 -10.62
CA LEU A 118 -14.94 -2.09 -9.25
C LEU A 118 -13.50 -1.79 -8.82
N LEU A 119 -12.55 -1.72 -9.76
CA LEU A 119 -11.16 -1.40 -9.47
C LEU A 119 -10.95 0.08 -9.12
N PHE A 120 -11.74 0.98 -9.71
CA PHE A 120 -11.55 2.44 -9.63
C PHE A 120 -12.60 3.16 -8.80
N PHE A 121 -13.78 2.57 -8.59
CA PHE A 121 -14.81 3.20 -7.79
C PHE A 121 -14.38 3.26 -6.33
N ARG A 122 -14.38 4.47 -5.77
CA ARG A 122 -14.25 4.72 -4.34
C ARG A 122 -15.38 5.66 -3.92
N PRO A 123 -16.04 5.44 -2.78
CA PRO A 123 -16.94 6.43 -2.21
C PRO A 123 -16.19 7.76 -1.98
N PRO A 124 -16.82 8.91 -2.28
CA PRO A 124 -16.20 10.20 -2.07
C PRO A 124 -15.79 10.38 -0.61
N ILE A 125 -14.69 11.10 -0.40
CA ILE A 125 -14.16 11.44 0.91
C ILE A 125 -14.55 12.89 1.21
N ASP A 126 -15.09 13.13 2.40
CA ASP A 126 -15.27 14.48 2.91
C ASP A 126 -13.90 15.00 3.39
N LEU A 127 -13.20 15.74 2.52
CA LEU A 127 -11.87 16.24 2.80
C LEU A 127 -11.86 17.36 3.84
N GLU A 128 -12.96 18.07 4.02
CA GLU A 128 -13.08 19.10 5.06
C GLU A 128 -13.23 18.46 6.44
N LYS A 129 -14.03 17.39 6.53
CA LYS A 129 -14.06 16.56 7.74
C LYS A 129 -12.72 15.86 7.99
N ALA A 130 -12.08 15.33 6.95
CA ALA A 130 -10.78 14.66 7.07
C ALA A 130 -9.66 15.60 7.56
N ALA A 131 -9.78 16.90 7.32
CA ALA A 131 -8.81 17.88 7.76
C ALA A 131 -8.66 17.93 9.29
N SER A 132 -9.70 17.57 10.06
CA SER A 132 -9.61 17.52 11.53
C SER A 132 -8.84 16.31 12.08
N PHE A 133 -8.39 15.40 11.20
CA PHE A 133 -7.60 14.21 11.55
C PHE A 133 -6.14 14.33 11.08
N ILE A 134 -5.73 15.49 10.56
CA ILE A 134 -4.34 15.75 10.19
C ILE A 134 -3.53 15.85 11.50
N PRO A 135 -2.38 15.17 11.64
CA PRO A 135 -1.50 15.36 12.78
C PRO A 135 -1.09 16.82 12.96
N ASP A 136 -1.28 17.36 14.17
CA ASP A 136 -1.07 18.78 14.47
C ASP A 136 0.32 19.27 14.05
N ARG A 137 1.35 18.45 14.26
CA ARG A 137 2.73 18.79 13.88
C ARG A 137 2.91 19.03 12.39
N LEU A 138 2.21 18.26 11.55
CA LEU A 138 2.24 18.40 10.10
C LEU A 138 1.42 19.61 9.64
N LEU A 139 0.30 19.86 10.32
CA LEU A 139 -0.52 21.04 10.08
C LEU A 139 0.25 22.33 10.42
N VAL A 140 0.96 22.36 11.55
CA VAL A 140 1.86 23.45 11.95
C VAL A 140 3.00 23.61 10.94
N MET A 141 3.64 22.52 10.50
CA MET A 141 4.70 22.56 9.49
C MET A 141 4.22 23.23 8.19
N ALA A 142 3.01 22.92 7.71
CA ALA A 142 2.47 23.50 6.48
C ALA A 142 1.93 24.93 6.66
N SER A 143 1.34 25.26 7.81
CA SER A 143 0.74 26.57 8.07
C SER A 143 1.76 27.66 8.38
N THR A 144 2.94 27.29 8.87
CA THR A 144 4.02 28.23 9.24
C THR A 144 4.93 28.64 8.09
N ILE A 145 4.68 28.14 6.87
CA ILE A 145 5.43 28.51 5.66
C ILE A 145 5.20 30.01 5.35
N LYS A 146 6.25 30.81 5.50
CA LYS A 146 6.23 32.27 5.31
C LYS A 146 6.41 32.65 3.84
N PRO A 147 5.97 33.84 3.39
CA PRO A 147 6.19 34.33 2.02
C PRO A 147 7.66 34.35 1.55
N SER A 148 8.61 34.43 2.48
CA SER A 148 10.05 34.38 2.20
C SER A 148 10.61 32.96 2.09
N ASP A 149 9.84 31.94 2.45
CA ASP A 149 10.24 30.53 2.38
C ASP A 149 10.18 30.05 0.91
N PRO A 150 11.20 29.35 0.40
CA PRO A 150 11.17 28.76 -0.95
C PRO A 150 9.94 27.88 -1.23
N ASP A 151 9.37 27.28 -0.18
CA ASP A 151 8.19 26.41 -0.28
C ASP A 151 6.86 27.17 -0.33
N TYR A 152 6.85 28.50 -0.22
CA TYR A 152 5.60 29.27 -0.12
C TYR A 152 4.65 29.04 -1.30
N SER A 153 5.18 28.92 -2.52
CA SER A 153 4.38 28.62 -3.73
C SER A 153 3.71 27.25 -3.71
N PHE A 154 4.16 26.35 -2.83
CA PHE A 154 3.67 24.97 -2.72
C PHE A 154 2.77 24.74 -1.50
N ARG A 155 2.56 25.76 -0.66
CA ARG A 155 1.74 25.66 0.56
C ARG A 155 0.36 25.06 0.32
N ALA A 156 -0.32 25.46 -0.75
CA ALA A 156 -1.63 24.93 -1.10
C ALA A 156 -1.56 23.41 -1.41
N ALA A 157 -0.54 22.98 -2.17
CA ALA A 157 -0.34 21.57 -2.49
C ALA A 157 -0.04 20.73 -1.23
N TYR A 158 0.74 21.26 -0.29
CA TYR A 158 0.96 20.60 1.00
C TYR A 158 -0.34 20.45 1.79
N TYR A 159 -1.11 21.54 1.93
CA TYR A 159 -2.36 21.51 2.70
C TYR A 159 -3.39 20.54 2.11
N GLU A 160 -3.59 20.57 0.79
CA GLU A 160 -4.50 19.64 0.11
C GLU A 160 -4.03 18.19 0.22
N THR A 161 -2.72 17.94 0.13
CA THR A 161 -2.16 16.59 0.35
C THR A 161 -2.38 16.11 1.78
N LEU A 162 -2.22 17.01 2.77
CA LEU A 162 -2.48 16.68 4.17
C LEU A 162 -3.95 16.31 4.41
N LYS A 163 -4.92 16.92 3.71
CA LYS A 163 -6.33 16.47 3.81
C LYS A 163 -6.51 15.00 3.39
N TYR A 164 -5.80 14.57 2.33
CA TYR A 164 -5.80 13.16 1.93
C TYR A 164 -5.12 12.27 2.98
N LEU A 165 -4.02 12.70 3.58
CA LEU A 165 -3.41 11.99 4.71
C LEU A 165 -4.40 11.88 5.88
N GLY A 166 -5.01 13.00 6.29
CA GLY A 166 -6.04 13.05 7.32
C GLY A 166 -7.22 12.13 7.03
N SER A 167 -7.56 11.89 5.76
CA SER A 167 -8.60 10.91 5.42
C SER A 167 -8.22 9.47 5.74
N LEU A 168 -6.92 9.13 5.66
CA LEU A 168 -6.42 7.82 6.06
C LEU A 168 -6.43 7.66 7.58
N TYR A 169 -6.10 8.74 8.31
CA TYR A 169 -6.25 8.79 9.77
C TYR A 169 -7.72 8.61 10.16
N MET A 170 -8.62 9.38 9.55
CA MET A 170 -10.06 9.26 9.76
C MET A 170 -10.56 7.84 9.52
N ASP A 171 -10.17 7.20 8.41
CA ASP A 171 -10.53 5.81 8.14
C ASP A 171 -9.97 4.86 9.20
N LEU A 172 -8.71 5.05 9.63
CA LEU A 172 -8.06 4.21 10.63
C LEU A 172 -8.75 4.29 12.00
N THR A 173 -9.33 5.46 12.38
CA THR A 173 -10.14 5.58 13.61
C THR A 173 -11.43 4.75 13.59
N GLN A 174 -11.88 4.31 12.41
CA GLN A 174 -13.02 3.40 12.25
C GLN A 174 -12.57 1.93 12.21
N GLY A 175 -11.26 1.68 12.22
CA GLY A 175 -10.64 0.38 12.18
C GLY A 175 -10.25 -0.09 10.77
N PRO A 176 -9.46 -1.16 10.67
CA PRO A 176 -9.04 -1.70 9.39
C PRO A 176 -10.24 -2.13 8.53
N SER A 177 -10.25 -1.69 7.27
CA SER A 177 -11.27 -2.10 6.30
C SER A 177 -10.67 -2.25 4.91
N ILE A 178 -11.33 -3.06 4.06
CA ILE A 178 -10.92 -3.21 2.65
C ILE A 178 -10.91 -1.85 1.95
N LEU A 179 -11.87 -0.97 2.27
CA LEU A 179 -11.93 0.37 1.66
C LEU A 179 -10.76 1.25 2.09
N MET A 180 -10.38 1.22 3.38
CA MET A 180 -9.18 1.89 3.88
C MET A 180 -7.95 1.37 3.13
N SER A 181 -7.76 0.04 3.06
CA SER A 181 -6.62 -0.55 2.35
C SER A 181 -6.57 -0.13 0.89
N LEU A 182 -7.71 -0.14 0.19
CA LEU A 182 -7.79 0.33 -1.18
C LEU A 182 -7.44 1.82 -1.31
N ARG A 183 -7.86 2.67 -0.37
CA ARG A 183 -7.51 4.10 -0.35
C ARG A 183 -6.02 4.31 -0.13
N VAL A 184 -5.44 3.62 0.86
CA VAL A 184 -3.99 3.62 1.10
C VAL A 184 -3.26 3.23 -0.18
N ILE A 185 -3.59 2.08 -0.76
CA ILE A 185 -2.98 1.55 -1.99
C ILE A 185 -2.98 2.58 -3.12
N THR A 186 -4.11 3.27 -3.34
CA THR A 186 -4.28 4.20 -4.48
C THR A 186 -4.07 5.66 -4.14
N ILE A 187 -3.56 6.01 -2.94
CA ILE A 187 -3.63 7.38 -2.42
C ILE A 187 -3.00 8.42 -3.36
N PHE A 188 -1.90 8.06 -4.04
CA PHE A 188 -1.19 8.97 -4.94
C PHE A 188 -1.92 9.26 -6.26
N THR A 189 -3.03 8.59 -6.58
CA THR A 189 -3.90 9.01 -7.68
C THR A 189 -4.79 10.19 -7.32
N PHE A 190 -4.90 10.53 -6.03
CA PHE A 190 -5.77 11.59 -5.53
C PHE A 190 -5.01 12.84 -5.10
N VAL A 191 -3.73 12.71 -4.71
CA VAL A 191 -2.94 13.87 -4.28
C VAL A 191 -2.68 14.85 -5.43
N PRO A 192 -2.55 16.17 -5.16
CA PRO A 192 -2.25 17.15 -6.19
C PRO A 192 -0.97 16.82 -6.97
N THR A 193 -1.01 16.99 -8.29
CA THR A 193 0.18 16.81 -9.14
C THR A 193 1.34 17.71 -8.72
N GLN A 194 1.04 18.94 -8.26
CA GLN A 194 2.04 19.87 -7.75
C GLN A 194 2.78 19.31 -6.52
N PHE A 195 2.10 18.56 -5.65
CA PHE A 195 2.77 17.89 -4.52
C PHE A 195 3.75 16.83 -5.02
N ILE A 196 3.36 16.03 -6.02
CA ILE A 196 4.26 15.03 -6.62
C ILE A 196 5.51 15.72 -7.19
N ASP A 197 5.35 16.85 -7.88
CA ASP A 197 6.49 17.58 -8.47
C ASP A 197 7.44 18.11 -7.39
N VAL A 198 6.90 18.64 -6.29
CA VAL A 198 7.68 19.13 -5.14
C VAL A 198 8.38 18.00 -4.38
N ALA A 199 7.70 16.87 -4.20
CA ALA A 199 8.31 15.66 -3.65
C ALA A 199 9.50 15.19 -4.48
N ARG A 200 9.38 15.23 -5.81
CA ARG A 200 10.49 14.86 -6.73
C ARG A 200 11.66 15.83 -6.71
N MET A 201 11.45 17.07 -6.29
CA MET A 201 12.52 18.00 -5.96
C MET A 201 13.18 17.70 -4.61
N ALA A 202 12.77 16.62 -3.94
CA ALA A 202 13.22 16.20 -2.62
C ALA A 202 13.05 17.30 -1.55
N GLN A 203 12.00 18.12 -1.67
CA GLN A 203 11.74 19.15 -0.65
C GLN A 203 11.46 18.49 0.71
N PRO A 204 12.14 18.89 1.79
CA PRO A 204 12.05 18.19 3.08
C PRO A 204 10.63 18.03 3.61
N ARG A 205 9.78 19.07 3.48
CA ARG A 205 8.37 19.00 3.92
C ARG A 205 7.58 17.95 3.15
N ALA A 206 7.81 17.82 1.85
CA ALA A 206 7.20 16.75 1.06
C ALA A 206 7.68 15.37 1.50
N LEU A 207 8.99 15.22 1.77
CA LEU A 207 9.56 13.96 2.25
C LEU A 207 9.00 13.57 3.61
N VAL A 208 8.81 14.52 4.53
CA VAL A 208 8.13 14.26 5.81
C VAL A 208 6.73 13.70 5.56
N ILE A 209 5.91 14.36 4.73
CA ILE A 209 4.56 13.89 4.41
C ILE A 209 4.58 12.49 3.77
N LEU A 210 5.54 12.19 2.90
CA LEU A 210 5.71 10.86 2.31
C LEU A 210 6.07 9.79 3.33
N ALA A 211 6.92 10.11 4.32
CA ALA A 211 7.25 9.19 5.41
C ALA A 211 5.99 8.81 6.21
N TYR A 212 5.05 9.75 6.37
CA TYR A 212 3.74 9.47 6.95
C TYR A 212 2.85 8.58 6.08
N PHE A 213 2.76 8.81 4.76
CA PHE A 213 2.07 7.85 3.89
C PHE A 213 2.70 6.46 3.94
N ALA A 214 4.02 6.37 4.11
CA ALA A 214 4.74 5.12 4.19
C ALA A 214 4.41 4.29 5.44
N THR A 215 3.98 4.91 6.56
CA THR A 215 3.48 4.16 7.72
C THR A 215 2.18 3.42 7.38
N PHE A 216 1.29 4.03 6.58
CA PHE A 216 0.08 3.38 6.08
C PHE A 216 0.39 2.27 5.07
N PHE A 217 1.38 2.46 4.18
CA PHE A 217 1.82 1.36 3.30
C PHE A 217 2.31 0.17 4.12
N LYS A 218 3.08 0.42 5.17
CA LYS A 218 3.53 -0.62 6.10
C LYS A 218 2.35 -1.27 6.84
N LEU A 219 1.33 -0.50 7.21
CA LEU A 219 0.12 -1.00 7.88
C LEU A 219 -0.63 -2.04 7.03
N VAL A 220 -0.75 -1.79 5.72
CA VAL A 220 -1.55 -2.65 4.82
C VAL A 220 -0.72 -3.71 4.08
N GLN A 221 0.60 -3.75 4.27
CA GLN A 221 1.49 -4.61 3.50
C GLN A 221 1.24 -6.12 3.69
N GLY A 222 0.67 -6.52 4.84
CA GLY A 222 0.39 -7.92 5.15
C GLY A 222 -0.66 -8.55 4.22
N ASP A 223 -1.60 -7.75 3.72
CA ASP A 223 -2.67 -8.20 2.83
C ASP A 223 -2.35 -7.95 1.35
N VAL A 224 -1.28 -7.21 1.05
CA VAL A 224 -0.95 -6.71 -0.28
C VAL A 224 0.50 -7.04 -0.61
N TRP A 225 0.73 -8.20 -1.22
CA TRP A 225 2.06 -8.75 -1.50
C TRP A 225 3.03 -7.75 -2.16
N TRP A 226 2.54 -6.90 -3.06
CA TRP A 226 3.40 -5.97 -3.77
C TRP A 226 3.74 -4.72 -2.94
N LEU A 227 3.03 -4.43 -1.86
CA LEU A 227 3.39 -3.37 -0.91
C LEU A 227 4.43 -3.80 0.12
N GLU A 228 4.77 -5.09 0.19
CA GLU A 228 5.78 -5.61 1.11
C GLU A 228 7.08 -4.80 1.02
N GLY A 229 7.52 -4.24 2.16
CA GLY A 229 8.76 -3.48 2.25
C GLY A 229 8.71 -2.06 1.65
N VAL A 230 7.64 -1.68 0.95
CA VAL A 230 7.50 -0.31 0.38
C VAL A 230 7.51 0.74 1.49
N GLY A 231 6.68 0.55 2.52
CA GLY A 231 6.61 1.48 3.65
C GLY A 231 7.93 1.56 4.41
N GLY A 232 8.47 0.42 4.83
CA GLY A 232 9.73 0.35 5.59
C GLY A 232 10.92 0.96 4.85
N ARG A 233 11.14 0.58 3.58
CA ARG A 233 12.22 1.13 2.74
C ARG A 233 12.05 2.64 2.54
N THR A 234 10.83 3.10 2.27
CA THR A 234 10.55 4.54 2.06
C THR A 234 10.90 5.36 3.30
N ILE A 235 10.50 4.91 4.49
CA ILE A 235 10.82 5.61 5.74
C ILE A 235 12.34 5.62 5.94
N GLN A 236 13.00 4.46 5.80
CA GLN A 236 14.45 4.33 5.98
C GLN A 236 15.23 5.28 5.06
N ASP A 237 14.90 5.30 3.77
CA ASP A 237 15.57 6.15 2.78
C ASP A 237 15.39 7.63 3.09
N ILE A 238 14.16 8.06 3.43
CA ILE A 238 13.86 9.47 3.77
C ILE A 238 14.63 9.89 5.02
N CYS A 239 14.61 9.05 6.07
CA CYS A 239 15.33 9.31 7.30
C CYS A 239 16.85 9.38 7.10
N GLY A 240 17.38 8.63 6.13
CA GLY A 240 18.80 8.63 5.79
C GLY A 240 19.26 9.88 5.01
N CYS A 241 18.36 10.58 4.33
CA CYS A 241 18.71 11.74 3.50
C CYS A 241 18.25 13.09 4.06
N ILE A 242 17.26 13.11 4.96
CA ILE A 242 16.69 14.34 5.49
C ILE A 242 17.55 14.89 6.63
N GLY A 243 17.62 16.22 6.73
CA GLY A 243 18.38 16.93 7.77
C GLY A 243 17.82 16.68 9.18
N LEU A 244 18.70 16.78 10.18
CA LEU A 244 18.37 16.57 11.60
C LEU A 244 17.27 17.51 12.10
N GLU A 245 17.15 18.69 11.50
CA GLU A 245 16.13 19.69 11.83
C GLU A 245 14.69 19.22 11.55
N TRP A 246 14.50 18.13 10.82
CA TRP A 246 13.19 17.54 10.51
C TRP A 246 12.83 16.35 11.41
N TYR A 247 13.74 15.89 12.28
CA TYR A 247 13.57 14.64 13.03
C TYR A 247 12.40 14.68 14.01
N ASP A 248 12.11 15.85 14.60
CA ASP A 248 10.96 16.03 15.49
C ASP A 248 9.61 15.78 14.79
N LEU A 249 9.57 15.98 13.48
CA LEU A 249 8.41 15.69 12.65
C LEU A 249 8.37 14.23 12.19
N LEU A 250 9.45 13.46 12.35
CA LEU A 250 9.56 12.07 11.89
C LEU A 250 9.45 11.03 13.00
N GLN A 251 9.09 11.43 14.22
CA GLN A 251 9.00 10.53 15.38
C GLN A 251 8.12 9.29 15.10
N VAL A 252 6.94 9.48 14.52
CA VAL A 252 6.00 8.39 14.21
C VAL A 252 6.49 7.50 13.07
N PRO A 253 6.94 8.05 11.92
CA PRO A 253 7.65 7.26 10.93
C PRO A 253 8.82 6.43 11.51
N PHE A 254 9.64 7.02 12.38
CA PHE A 254 10.74 6.30 13.03
C PHE A 254 10.25 5.12 13.87
N MET A 255 9.28 5.34 14.75
CA MET A 255 8.69 4.28 15.56
C MET A 255 8.09 3.16 14.70
N ALA A 256 7.48 3.52 13.56
CA ALA A 256 6.90 2.56 12.64
C ALA A 256 7.92 1.59 12.02
N LEU A 257 9.21 1.92 11.94
CA LEU A 257 10.22 1.03 11.34
C LEU A 257 10.29 -0.32 12.05
N ASP A 258 10.31 -0.30 13.37
CA ASP A 258 10.54 -1.49 14.20
C ASP A 258 9.27 -2.30 14.51
N ILE A 259 8.10 -1.76 14.20
CA ILE A 259 6.81 -2.39 14.54
C ILE A 259 6.36 -3.30 13.40
N GLN A 260 6.26 -4.60 13.65
CA GLN A 260 5.71 -5.55 12.66
C GLN A 260 4.24 -5.89 12.91
N ASP A 261 3.75 -5.67 14.13
CA ASP A 261 2.37 -5.93 14.50
C ASP A 261 1.46 -4.80 14.01
N THR A 262 0.50 -5.15 13.14
CA THR A 262 -0.42 -4.19 12.51
C THR A 262 -1.22 -3.38 13.53
N MET A 263 -1.63 -3.99 14.65
CA MET A 263 -2.42 -3.30 15.67
C MET A 263 -1.57 -2.31 16.47
N LYS A 264 -0.34 -2.69 16.82
CA LYS A 264 0.62 -1.75 17.45
C LYS A 264 0.98 -0.61 16.50
N LEU A 265 1.13 -0.90 15.21
CA LEU A 265 1.43 0.13 14.21
C LEU A 265 0.26 1.10 14.06
N ALA A 266 -0.98 0.59 14.00
CA ALA A 266 -2.17 1.43 13.97
C ALA A 266 -2.25 2.36 15.19
N ARG A 267 -1.92 1.86 16.40
CA ARG A 267 -1.87 2.68 17.61
C ARG A 267 -0.84 3.80 17.51
N VAL A 268 0.38 3.49 17.10
CA VAL A 268 1.44 4.50 16.93
C VAL A 268 1.07 5.55 15.89
N ILE A 269 0.39 5.17 14.81
CA ILE A 269 -0.11 6.12 13.81
C ILE A 269 -1.18 7.02 14.45
N LEU A 270 -2.17 6.46 15.16
CA LEU A 270 -3.28 7.22 15.75
C LEU A 270 -2.86 8.11 16.94
N GLU A 271 -1.91 7.67 17.76
CA GLU A 271 -1.36 8.44 18.88
C GLU A 271 -0.66 9.73 18.42
N ASP A 272 -0.27 9.82 17.14
CA ASP A 272 0.21 11.07 16.55
C ASP A 272 -0.89 12.12 16.31
N GLY A 273 -2.13 11.65 16.13
CA GLY A 273 -3.29 12.47 15.84
C GLY A 273 -4.12 12.83 17.08
N GLU A 274 -3.88 12.19 18.22
CA GLU A 274 -4.65 12.37 19.44
C GLU A 274 -3.87 13.04 20.56
N GLY A 275 -4.31 14.23 20.96
CA GLY A 275 -4.18 14.68 22.35
C GLY A 275 -5.12 13.93 23.33
N GLY A 276 -5.39 12.62 23.20
CA GLY A 276 -6.35 11.94 24.08
C GLY A 276 -6.63 10.43 23.91
N SER A 277 -5.97 9.63 24.76
CA SER A 277 -6.37 8.39 25.47
C SER A 277 -7.15 7.23 24.78
N PRO A 278 -6.71 5.95 24.95
CA PRO A 278 -7.09 4.81 24.09
C PRO A 278 -8.34 4.02 24.55
N GLN A 279 -9.30 4.61 25.28
CA GLN A 279 -10.35 3.81 25.93
C GLN A 279 -11.50 3.29 25.04
N LYS A 280 -11.66 3.73 23.79
CA LYS A 280 -12.84 3.33 23.00
C LYS A 280 -12.70 1.98 22.27
N TYR A 281 -11.49 1.47 22.11
CA TYR A 281 -11.21 0.20 21.40
C TYR A 281 -11.10 -1.04 22.29
N PHE A 282 -11.09 -0.88 23.62
CA PHE A 282 -10.96 -2.01 24.56
C PHE A 282 -12.28 -2.73 24.85
N LEU A 283 -13.43 -2.15 24.48
CA LEU A 283 -14.74 -2.76 24.78
C LEU A 283 -15.20 -3.74 23.69
N ASP A 284 -14.71 -3.63 22.46
CA ASP A 284 -15.18 -4.46 21.35
C ASP A 284 -14.28 -5.70 21.08
N TYR A 285 -13.07 -5.75 21.65
CA TYR A 285 -12.10 -6.82 21.37
C TYR A 285 -12.36 -8.12 22.17
N GLU A 286 -13.10 -8.07 23.28
CA GLU A 286 -13.45 -9.28 24.04
C GLU A 286 -14.65 -10.05 23.47
N GLU A 287 -15.46 -9.45 22.57
CA GLU A 287 -16.64 -10.13 21.99
C GLU A 287 -16.40 -10.79 20.62
N ASP A 288 -15.42 -10.33 19.83
CA ASP A 288 -15.35 -10.68 18.39
C ASP A 288 -14.37 -11.80 18.00
N THR A 289 -13.94 -12.65 18.95
CA THR A 289 -13.15 -13.86 18.65
C THR A 289 -13.97 -15.02 18.06
N LYS A 290 -14.79 -14.75 17.03
CA LYS A 290 -15.39 -15.78 16.16
C LYS A 290 -15.12 -15.48 14.67
N PRO A 291 -14.94 -16.51 13.81
CA PRO A 291 -14.28 -16.35 12.51
C PRO A 291 -15.10 -15.49 11.54
N ALA A 292 -14.46 -14.45 11.01
CA ALA A 292 -14.97 -13.58 9.95
C ALA A 292 -15.09 -14.35 8.62
N LEU A 293 -16.30 -14.79 8.28
CA LEU A 293 -16.63 -15.33 6.95
C LEU A 293 -17.95 -14.80 6.36
N VAL A 294 -18.53 -13.71 6.90
CA VAL A 294 -19.89 -13.29 6.53
C VAL A 294 -19.98 -11.96 5.75
N TYR A 295 -18.92 -11.14 5.67
CA TYR A 295 -19.05 -9.79 5.12
C TYR A 295 -18.87 -9.64 3.60
N THR A 296 -18.54 -10.70 2.86
CA THR A 296 -18.46 -10.64 1.39
C THR A 296 -19.84 -10.73 0.71
N GLN A 297 -20.80 -11.48 1.27
CA GLN A 297 -22.09 -11.72 0.58
C GLN A 297 -23.01 -10.49 0.54
N ALA A 298 -22.99 -9.65 1.58
CA ALA A 298 -23.89 -8.49 1.70
C ALA A 298 -23.55 -7.36 0.72
N TYR A 299 -22.25 -7.16 0.44
CA TYR A 299 -21.79 -6.14 -0.50
C TYR A 299 -22.04 -6.54 -1.97
N TYR A 300 -21.86 -7.82 -2.32
CA TYR A 300 -22.19 -8.32 -3.67
C TYR A 300 -23.69 -8.30 -3.96
N SER A 301 -24.54 -8.56 -2.95
CA SER A 301 -25.99 -8.52 -3.10
C SER A 301 -26.51 -7.09 -3.36
N GLN A 302 -25.88 -6.07 -2.79
CA GLN A 302 -26.23 -4.66 -3.05
C GLN A 302 -25.77 -4.17 -4.44
N LEU A 303 -24.66 -4.69 -4.97
CA LEU A 303 -24.15 -4.32 -6.30
C LEU A 303 -24.90 -5.02 -7.44
N LEU A 304 -25.39 -6.24 -7.23
CA LEU A 304 -26.16 -7.00 -8.22
C LEU A 304 -27.67 -6.71 -8.18
N GLY A 305 -28.20 -6.16 -7.08
CA GLY A 305 -29.63 -5.83 -6.92
C GLY A 305 -30.10 -4.50 -7.53
N ARG A 306 -29.25 -3.78 -8.28
CA ARG A 306 -29.64 -2.53 -8.98
C ARG A 306 -29.52 -2.63 -10.51
N ALA A 307 -29.32 -3.83 -11.04
CA ALA A 307 -29.38 -4.11 -12.47
C ALA A 307 -30.60 -5.01 -12.75
N SER A 308 -31.78 -4.42 -12.64
CA SER A 308 -33.06 -4.97 -13.13
C SER A 308 -33.96 -3.82 -13.53
#